data_AF-M0CES7-F1
#
_entry.id   AF-M0CES7-F1
#
_cell.length_a   1.000
_cell.length_b   1.000
_cell.length_c   1.000
_cell.angle_alpha   90.00
_cell.angle_beta   90.00
_cell.angle_gamma   90.00
#
_symmetry.space_group_name_H-M   'P 1'
#
loop_
_entity.id
_entity.type
_entity.pdbx_description
1 polymer ?
#
loop_
_entity_poly.entity_id
_entity_poly.type
_entity_poly.pdbx_seq_one_letter_code
_entity_poly.pdbx_strand_id
1 'polypeptide(L)'
;GDPTVDVPFQYLRFFFESDDERLKRIAADYRSGDLLSGELKDLAIERITEFLADHQRRRAELGSLESELEPYRLTAGERRRALERAGVPTGLEG
;
A
#
# COMPACT_ATOMS: atom_id res chain seq x y z
N GLY A 1 8.27 -12.73 24.14
CA GLY A 1 8.67 -11.60 23.26
C GLY A 1 7.85 -10.37 23.57
N ASP A 2 8.28 -9.20 23.12
CA ASP A 2 7.52 -7.95 23.24
C ASP A 2 6.95 -7.54 21.87
N PRO A 3 5.64 -7.77 21.59
CA PRO A 3 5.03 -7.38 20.33
C PRO A 3 5.10 -5.88 20.04
N THR A 4 5.22 -5.02 21.06
CA THR A 4 5.15 -3.56 20.89
C THR A 4 6.38 -2.97 20.19
N VAL A 5 7.51 -3.69 20.23
CA VAL A 5 8.78 -3.30 19.59
C VAL A 5 9.22 -4.28 18.49
N ASP A 6 8.54 -5.42 18.36
CA ASP A 6 8.89 -6.45 17.37
C ASP A 6 8.40 -6.07 15.97
N VAL A 7 9.34 -5.86 15.05
CA VAL A 7 9.07 -5.39 13.68
C VAL A 7 8.16 -6.35 12.89
N PRO A 8 8.42 -7.68 12.84
CA PRO A 8 7.49 -8.64 12.25
C PRO A 8 6.06 -8.52 12.76
N PHE A 9 5.86 -8.41 14.09
CA PHE A 9 4.53 -8.20 14.65
C PHE A 9 3.90 -6.88 14.21
N GLN A 10 4.66 -5.77 14.18
CA GLN A 10 4.14 -4.48 13.73
C GLN A 10 3.73 -4.52 12.25
N TYR A 11 4.46 -5.23 11.40
CA TYR A 11 4.10 -5.42 9.99
C TYR A 11 2.78 -6.18 9.85
N LEU A 12 2.61 -7.28 10.58
CA LEU A 12 1.34 -8.00 10.63
C LEU A 12 0.21 -7.05 11.06
N ARG A 13 0.38 -6.36 12.19
CA ARG A 13 -0.65 -5.45 12.76
C ARG A 13 -1.10 -4.34 11.80
N PHE A 14 -0.18 -3.71 11.09
CA PHE A 14 -0.52 -2.52 10.31
C PHE A 14 -0.88 -2.81 8.86
N PHE A 15 -0.40 -3.92 8.30
CA PHE A 15 -0.47 -4.14 6.85
C PHE A 15 -0.93 -5.54 6.44
N PHE A 16 -0.60 -6.58 7.20
CA PHE A 16 -0.63 -7.96 6.67
C PHE A 16 -1.50 -8.96 7.45
N GLU A 17 -2.17 -8.51 8.52
CA GLU A 17 -3.23 -9.24 9.21
C GLU A 17 -4.44 -8.33 9.41
N SER A 18 -5.62 -8.76 8.94
CA SER A 18 -6.87 -8.02 9.04
C SER A 18 -7.83 -8.59 10.09
N ASP A 19 -7.61 -9.83 10.57
CA ASP A 19 -8.35 -10.42 11.67
C ASP A 19 -7.74 -9.99 13.01
N ASP A 20 -8.40 -9.01 13.65
CA ASP A 20 -8.05 -8.50 14.98
C ASP A 20 -7.96 -9.59 16.04
N GLU A 21 -8.80 -10.63 15.98
CA GLU A 21 -8.76 -11.73 16.94
C GLU A 21 -7.54 -12.63 16.72
N ARG A 22 -7.19 -12.89 15.46
CA ARG A 22 -5.94 -13.59 15.14
C ARG A 22 -4.73 -12.79 15.61
N LEU A 23 -4.73 -11.48 15.39
CA LEU A 23 -3.64 -10.61 15.83
C LEU A 23 -3.50 -10.60 17.37
N LYS A 24 -4.61 -10.57 18.12
CA LYS A 24 -4.61 -10.69 19.58
C LYS A 24 -4.01 -12.01 20.06
N ARG A 25 -4.36 -13.13 19.40
CA ARG A 25 -3.79 -14.46 19.70
C ARG A 25 -2.29 -14.49 19.48
N ILE A 26 -1.82 -14.07 18.31
CA ILE A 26 -0.38 -13.98 17.99
C ILE A 26 0.36 -13.13 19.05
N ALA A 27 -0.22 -12.00 19.47
CA ALA A 27 0.38 -11.15 20.49
C ALA A 27 0.44 -11.81 21.87
N ALA A 28 -0.59 -12.60 22.23
CA ALA A 28 -0.64 -13.34 23.48
C ALA A 28 0.41 -14.47 23.48
N ASP A 29 0.43 -15.29 22.44
CA ASP A 29 1.35 -16.42 22.30
C ASP A 29 2.81 -15.95 22.23
N TYR A 30 3.07 -14.81 21.57
CA TYR A 30 4.40 -14.23 21.56
C TYR A 30 4.82 -13.72 22.94
N ARG A 31 3.89 -13.14 23.73
CA ARG A 31 4.18 -12.66 25.09
C ARG A 31 4.41 -13.81 26.07
N SER A 32 3.63 -14.88 25.99
CA SER A 32 3.80 -16.07 26.83
C SER A 32 5.08 -16.84 26.49
N GLY A 33 5.55 -16.72 25.25
CA GLY A 33 6.71 -17.46 24.73
C GLY A 33 6.32 -18.76 24.03
N ASP A 34 5.02 -19.03 23.88
CA ASP A 34 4.49 -20.16 23.12
C ASP A 34 4.74 -20.00 21.60
N LEU A 35 4.87 -18.76 21.13
CA LEU A 35 5.34 -18.42 19.79
C LEU A 35 6.78 -17.89 19.84
N LEU A 36 7.69 -18.52 19.11
CA LEU A 36 9.08 -18.08 19.00
C LEU A 36 9.22 -16.90 18.02
N SER A 37 10.29 -16.12 18.17
CA SER A 37 10.59 -15.01 17.24
C SER A 37 10.80 -15.48 15.79
N GLY A 38 11.32 -16.70 15.60
CA GLY A 38 11.44 -17.32 14.28
C GLY A 38 10.08 -17.59 13.65
N GLU A 39 9.17 -18.22 14.39
CA GLU A 39 7.82 -18.55 13.94
C GLU A 39 6.98 -17.29 13.64
N LEU A 40 7.14 -16.24 14.46
CA LEU A 40 6.53 -14.94 14.20
C LEU A 40 7.05 -14.30 12.90
N LYS A 41 8.35 -14.43 12.60
CA LYS A 41 8.92 -13.96 11.33
C LYS A 41 8.40 -14.77 10.15
N ASP A 42 8.28 -16.07 10.30
CA ASP A 42 7.75 -16.95 9.24
C ASP A 42 6.29 -16.58 8.91
N LEU A 43 5.46 -16.33 9.93
CA LEU A 43 4.10 -15.82 9.75
C LEU A 43 4.06 -14.48 9.01
N ALA A 44 4.96 -13.55 9.34
CA ALA A 44 5.06 -12.27 8.65
C ALA A 44 5.52 -12.44 7.19
N ILE A 45 6.52 -13.28 6.94
CA ILE A 45 7.03 -13.57 5.58
C ILE A 45 5.93 -14.14 4.71
N GLU A 46 5.15 -15.10 5.22
CA GLU A 46 4.04 -15.70 4.49
C GLU A 46 3.06 -14.62 4.00
N ARG A 47 2.58 -13.77 4.91
CA ARG A 47 1.58 -12.74 4.59
C ARG A 47 2.12 -11.63 3.70
N ILE A 48 3.38 -11.23 3.88
CA ILE A 48 4.04 -10.26 3.01
C ILE A 48 4.19 -10.83 1.60
N THR A 49 4.58 -12.09 1.49
CA THR A 49 4.80 -12.75 0.19
C THR A 49 3.48 -12.88 -0.58
N GLU A 50 2.41 -13.29 0.10
CA GLU A 50 1.06 -13.33 -0.47
C GLU A 50 0.62 -11.95 -0.99
N PHE A 51 0.76 -10.91 -0.17
CA PHE A 51 0.45 -9.54 -0.57
C PHE A 51 1.27 -9.08 -1.79
N LEU A 52 2.57 -9.36 -1.81
CA LEU A 52 3.46 -8.98 -2.91
C LEU A 52 3.11 -9.70 -4.21
N ALA A 53 2.77 -10.99 -4.15
CA ALA A 53 2.35 -11.76 -5.31
C ALA A 53 1.05 -11.18 -5.91
N ASP A 54 0.07 -10.87 -5.07
CA ASP A 54 -1.17 -10.20 -5.48
C ASP A 54 -0.91 -8.81 -6.06
N HIS A 55 -0.04 -8.03 -5.41
CA HIS A 55 0.35 -6.71 -5.88
C HIS A 55 1.02 -6.77 -7.26
N GLN A 56 1.95 -7.70 -7.45
CA GLN A 56 2.65 -7.89 -8.72
C GLN A 56 1.69 -8.29 -9.84
N ARG A 57 0.74 -9.19 -9.57
CA ARG A 57 -0.33 -9.55 -10.51
C ARG A 57 -1.16 -8.34 -10.93
N ARG A 58 -1.71 -7.60 -9.97
CA ARG A 58 -2.49 -6.37 -10.26
C ARG A 58 -1.68 -5.36 -11.05
N ARG A 59 -0.40 -5.18 -10.72
CA ARG A 59 0.49 -4.28 -11.45
C ARG A 59 0.75 -4.73 -12.88
N ALA A 60 0.84 -6.04 -13.14
CA ALA A 60 1.05 -6.59 -14.48
C ALA A 60 -0.21 -6.48 -15.37
N GLU A 61 -1.39 -6.38 -14.77
CA GLU A 61 -2.66 -6.17 -15.47
C GLU A 61 -2.85 -4.71 -15.92
N LEU A 62 -2.10 -3.75 -15.36
CA LEU A 62 -2.18 -2.34 -15.73
C LEU A 62 -1.47 -2.07 -17.06
N GLY A 63 -2.04 -1.14 -17.83
CA GLY A 63 -1.42 -0.61 -19.04
C GLY A 63 -0.22 0.29 -18.75
N SER A 64 0.24 1.00 -19.78
CA SER A 64 1.25 2.04 -19.57
C SER A 64 0.66 3.14 -18.68
N LEU A 65 1.53 3.84 -17.93
CA LEU A 65 1.09 4.99 -17.15
C LEU A 65 0.33 6.01 -18.01
N GLU A 66 0.73 6.15 -19.27
CA GLU A 66 0.04 6.99 -20.26
C GLU A 66 -1.39 6.52 -20.54
N SER A 67 -1.62 5.23 -20.81
CA SER A 67 -2.97 4.74 -21.08
C SER A 67 -3.90 4.84 -19.87
N GLU A 68 -3.36 4.59 -18.68
CA GLU A 68 -4.14 4.68 -17.42
C GLU A 68 -4.53 6.12 -17.07
N LEU A 69 -3.70 7.10 -17.44
CA LEU A 69 -3.94 8.52 -17.15
C LEU A 69 -4.79 9.21 -18.21
N GLU A 70 -4.96 8.63 -19.40
CA GLU A 70 -5.70 9.25 -20.50
C GLU A 70 -7.12 9.69 -20.11
N PRO A 71 -7.94 8.90 -19.38
CA PRO A 71 -9.26 9.33 -18.95
C PRO A 71 -9.25 10.53 -17.97
N TYR A 72 -8.12 10.81 -17.34
CA TYR A 72 -7.94 11.89 -16.37
C TYR A 72 -7.18 13.09 -16.96
N ARG A 73 -6.70 13.00 -18.21
CA ARG A 73 -6.05 14.12 -18.88
C ARG A 73 -7.07 15.21 -19.18
N LEU A 74 -6.78 16.43 -18.73
CA LEU A 74 -7.58 17.60 -19.08
C LEU A 74 -7.53 17.82 -20.60
N THR A 75 -8.69 17.98 -21.22
CA THR A 75 -8.76 18.47 -22.60
C THR A 75 -8.11 19.85 -22.68
N ALA A 76 -7.71 20.27 -23.89
CA ALA A 76 -7.15 21.60 -24.11
C ALA A 76 -8.06 22.72 -23.58
N GLY A 77 -9.38 22.55 -23.70
CA GLY A 77 -10.37 23.50 -23.19
C GLY A 77 -10.46 23.53 -21.66
N GLU A 78 -10.41 22.37 -21.00
CA GLU A 78 -10.42 22.29 -19.53
C GLU A 78 -9.11 22.81 -18.92
N ARG A 79 -7.97 22.47 -19.55
CA ARG A 79 -6.66 22.99 -19.17
C ARG A 79 -6.63 24.51 -19.25
N ARG A 80 -7.12 25.10 -20.35
CA ARG A 80 -7.21 26.55 -20.52
C ARG A 80 -8.06 27.20 -19.43
N ARG A 81 -9.28 26.68 -19.17
CA ARG A 81 -10.15 27.19 -18.09
C ARG A 81 -9.52 27.07 -16.71
N ALA A 82 -8.80 25.99 -16.44
CA ALA A 82 -8.12 25.80 -15.16
C ALA A 82 -6.98 26.82 -14.97
N LEU A 83 -6.19 27.07 -16.03
CA LEU A 83 -5.11 28.06 -16.02
C LEU A 83 -5.63 29.50 -15.85
N GLU A 84 -6.70 29.86 -16.56
CA GLU A 84 -7.37 31.17 -16.42
C GLU A 84 -7.85 31.40 -14.99
N ARG A 85 -8.51 30.40 -14.37
CA ARG A 85 -8.95 30.50 -12.95
C ARG A 85 -7.80 30.62 -11.97
N ALA A 86 -6.64 30.05 -12.29
CA ALA A 86 -5.43 30.17 -11.47
C ALA A 86 -4.67 31.49 -11.72
N GLY A 87 -5.17 32.36 -12.60
CA GLY A 87 -4.49 33.61 -12.97
C GLY A 87 -3.22 33.40 -13.80
N VAL A 88 -3.04 32.21 -14.41
CA VAL A 88 -1.90 31.91 -15.27
C VAL A 88 -2.17 32.49 -16.65
N PRO A 89 -1.31 33.38 -17.17
CA PRO A 89 -1.46 33.92 -18.52
C PRO A 89 -1.41 32.79 -19.54
N THR A 90 -2.48 32.61 -20.33
CA THR A 90 -2.59 31.54 -21.34
C THR A 90 -1.91 31.89 -22.67
N GLY A 91 -1.25 33.04 -22.76
CA GLY A 91 -0.56 33.53 -23.95
C GLY A 91 0.95 33.22 -23.93
N LEU A 92 1.33 32.12 -24.58
CA LEU A 92 2.53 32.09 -25.40
C LEU A 92 2.07 31.68 -26.80
N GLU A 93 1.48 32.63 -27.51
CA GLU A 93 1.40 32.57 -28.96
C GLU A 93 2.76 33.01 -29.50
N GLY A 94 3.47 32.06 -30.11
CA GLY A 94 4.74 32.23 -30.81
C GLY A 94 5.00 30.98 -31.63
#